data_AF-A0AA50WEK1-F1
#
_entry.id   AF-A0AA50WEK1-F1
#
_cell.length_a   1.000
_cell.length_b   1.000
_cell.length_c   1.000
_cell.angle_alpha   90.00
_cell.angle_beta   90.00
_cell.angle_gamma   90.00
#
_symmetry.space_group_name_H-M   'P 1'
#
loop_
_entity.id
_entity.type
_entity.pdbx_description
1 polymer ?
#
loop_
_entity_poly.entity_id
_entity_poly.type
_entity_poly.pdbx_seq_one_letter_code
_entity_poly.pdbx_strand_id
1 'polypeptide(L)' 'HDYPSECRPGGQQGNYIMFASATSGDRPNNSRFSACSVGNISAVLDAMVDGRKRDCFNVSQGAFCGNKIVEEGEECDCG' A
#
# COMPACT_ATOMS: atom_id res chain seq x y z
N HIS A 1 12.75 -2.69 -3.11
CA HIS A 1 12.24 -3.97 -3.62
C HIS A 1 12.41 -5.05 -2.56
N ASP A 2 11.54 -6.05 -2.55
CA ASP A 2 11.52 -7.12 -1.55
C ASP A 2 12.80 -7.96 -1.52
N TYR A 3 13.38 -8.09 -0.33
CA TYR A 3 14.55 -8.89 0.01
C TYR A 3 14.55 -9.11 1.54
N PRO A 4 14.98 -10.26 2.09
CA PRO A 4 15.58 -11.43 1.42
C PRO A 4 14.54 -12.40 0.84
N SER A 5 14.92 -13.65 0.56
CA SER A 5 14.08 -14.66 -0.11
C SER A 5 12.72 -14.89 0.57
N GLU A 6 12.64 -14.76 1.89
CA GLU A 6 11.38 -14.86 2.64
C GLU A 6 10.32 -13.82 2.22
N CYS A 7 10.76 -12.64 1.75
CA CYS A 7 9.88 -11.59 1.26
C CYS A 7 9.60 -11.69 -0.25
N ARG A 8 10.04 -12.76 -0.91
CA ARG A 8 9.78 -13.05 -2.33
C ARG A 8 9.58 -14.56 -2.55
N PRO A 9 8.55 -15.17 -1.94
CA PRO A 9 8.41 -16.62 -1.87
C PRO A 9 8.06 -17.28 -3.21
N GLY A 10 7.51 -16.54 -4.17
CA GLY A 10 7.12 -17.09 -5.48
C GLY A 10 6.15 -18.27 -5.39
N GLY A 11 6.25 -19.20 -6.32
CA GLY A 11 5.47 -20.44 -6.34
C GLY A 11 3.96 -20.19 -6.37
N GLN A 12 3.19 -21.06 -5.70
CA GLN A 12 1.72 -20.98 -5.68
C GLN A 12 1.21 -19.68 -5.07
N GLN A 13 1.87 -19.18 -4.02
CA GLN A 13 1.49 -17.94 -3.35
C GLN A 13 1.86 -16.68 -4.13
N GLY A 14 2.86 -16.77 -5.01
CA GLY A 14 3.39 -15.64 -5.76
C GLY A 14 4.28 -14.73 -4.92
N ASN A 15 4.86 -13.72 -5.57
CA ASN A 15 5.63 -12.68 -4.89
C ASN A 15 4.72 -11.56 -4.37
N TYR A 16 5.23 -10.78 -3.42
CA TYR A 16 4.52 -9.61 -2.89
C TYR A 16 4.60 -8.41 -3.84
N ILE A 17 3.80 -7.36 -3.57
CA ILE A 17 3.67 -6.16 -4.42
C ILE A 17 5.04 -5.52 -4.74
N MET A 18 5.98 -5.52 -3.81
CA MET A 18 7.28 -4.86 -3.96
C MET A 18 8.36 -5.75 -4.56
N PHE A 19 7.98 -6.88 -5.16
CA PHE A 19 8.87 -7.73 -5.93
C PHE A 19 9.52 -6.97 -7.09
N ALA A 20 10.79 -7.25 -7.36
CA ALA A 20 11.58 -6.48 -8.32
C ALA A 20 11.19 -6.72 -9.80
N SER A 21 10.23 -7.59 -10.09
CA SER A 21 9.83 -7.96 -11.45
C SER A 21 8.32 -8.08 -11.55
N ALA A 22 7.81 -8.06 -12.78
CA ALA A 22 6.38 -8.18 -13.05
C ALA A 22 5.79 -9.45 -12.42
N THR A 23 4.67 -9.28 -11.73
CA THR A 23 3.85 -10.37 -11.18
C THR A 23 2.57 -10.51 -12.01
N SER A 24 2.04 -11.72 -12.10
CA SER A 24 0.82 -12.02 -12.86
C SER A 24 -0.44 -11.39 -12.27
N GLY A 25 -0.44 -11.04 -10.98
CA GLY A 25 -1.55 -10.33 -10.32
C GLY A 25 -2.66 -11.23 -9.79
N ASP A 26 -2.63 -12.52 -10.13
CA ASP A 26 -3.64 -13.53 -9.80
C ASP A 26 -3.31 -14.34 -8.52
N ARG A 27 -2.09 -14.18 -7.98
CA ARG A 27 -1.64 -14.98 -6.83
C ARG A 27 -1.90 -14.28 -5.49
N PRO A 28 -2.09 -15.04 -4.39
CA PRO A 28 -2.47 -14.48 -3.09
C PRO A 28 -1.58 -13.35 -2.56
N ASN A 29 -0.27 -13.38 -2.83
CA ASN A 29 0.65 -12.34 -2.37
C ASN A 29 0.69 -11.11 -3.28
N ASN A 30 0.17 -11.17 -4.51
CA ASN A 30 0.26 -10.06 -5.47
C ASN A 30 -0.58 -8.84 -5.05
N SER A 31 -1.47 -8.99 -4.07
CA SER A 31 -2.26 -7.92 -3.47
C SER A 31 -1.83 -7.55 -2.05
N ARG A 32 -0.65 -8.02 -1.60
CA ARG A 32 -0.15 -7.82 -0.23
C ARG A 32 1.28 -7.29 -0.23
N PHE A 33 1.62 -6.54 0.82
CA PHE A 33 3.01 -6.23 1.16
C PHE A 33 3.64 -7.40 1.93
N SER A 34 4.93 -7.63 1.71
CA SER A 34 5.73 -8.56 2.52
C SER A 34 6.00 -7.99 3.91
N ALA A 35 6.44 -8.83 4.86
CA ALA A 35 6.88 -8.35 6.17
C ALA A 35 8.03 -7.33 6.09
N CYS A 36 8.94 -7.50 5.12
CA CYS A 36 10.04 -6.56 4.88
C CYS A 36 9.54 -5.19 4.40
N SER A 37 8.57 -5.21 3.47
CA SER A 37 7.95 -3.99 2.95
C SER A 37 7.18 -3.25 4.04
N VAL A 38 6.40 -3.98 4.84
CA VAL A 38 5.68 -3.40 5.99
C VAL A 38 6.67 -2.76 6.97
N GLY A 39 7.74 -3.46 7.35
CA GLY A 39 8.75 -2.90 8.27
C GLY A 39 9.38 -1.60 7.77
N ASN A 40 9.73 -1.53 6.48
CA ASN A 40 10.31 -0.32 5.90
C ASN A 40 9.30 0.84 5.82
N ILE A 41 8.04 0.55 5.45
CA ILE A 41 6.98 1.57 5.41
C ILE A 41 6.74 2.09 6.83
N SER A 42 6.61 1.22 7.82
CA SER A 42 6.46 1.58 9.22
C SER A 42 7.59 2.48 9.71
N ALA A 43 8.85 2.15 9.43
CA ALA A 43 9.98 2.98 9.84
C ALA A 43 9.96 4.41 9.24
N VAL A 44 9.39 4.56 8.03
CA VAL A 44 9.19 5.88 7.41
C VAL A 44 8.05 6.63 8.09
N LEU A 45 6.94 5.96 8.39
CA LEU A 45 5.81 6.55 9.11
C LEU A 45 6.22 6.98 10.53
N ASP A 46 6.95 6.14 11.26
CA ASP A 46 7.48 6.48 12.58
C ASP A 46 8.39 7.71 12.50
N ALA A 47 9.23 7.81 11.47
CA ALA A 47 10.08 8.98 11.26
C ALA A 47 9.26 10.26 10.95
N MET A 48 8.06 10.15 10.38
CA MET A 48 7.16 11.29 10.20
C MET A 48 6.55 11.71 11.55
N VAL A 49 6.06 10.74 12.33
CA VAL A 49 5.48 10.98 13.66
C VAL A 49 6.51 11.58 14.63
N ASP A 50 7.76 11.12 14.57
CA ASP A 50 8.89 11.64 15.36
C ASP A 50 9.41 13.01 14.86
N GLY A 51 8.85 13.58 13.78
CA GLY A 51 9.29 14.85 13.18
C GLY A 51 10.66 14.79 12.46
N ARG A 52 11.22 13.59 12.26
CA ARG A 52 12.48 13.38 11.51
C ARG A 52 12.28 13.48 9.99
N LYS A 53 11.04 13.39 9.52
CA LYS A 53 10.60 13.61 8.13
C LYS A 53 9.43 14.57 8.11
N ARG A 54 9.27 15.29 6.99
CA ARG A 54 8.11 16.16 6.76
C ARG A 54 6.85 15.31 6.75
N ASP A 55 5.93 15.61 7.66
CA ASP A 55 4.59 15.07 7.68
C ASP A 55 3.66 15.92 6.79
N CYS A 56 2.88 15.24 5.94
CA CYS A 56 1.81 15.84 5.14
C CYS A 56 0.53 15.00 5.18
N PHE A 57 0.45 14.03 6.10
CA PHE A 57 -0.78 13.30 6.34
C PHE A 57 -1.81 14.25 6.95
N ASN A 58 -3.05 14.13 6.48
CA ASN A 58 -4.20 14.79 7.06
C ASN A 58 -5.15 13.71 7.58
N VAL A 59 -6.03 14.09 8.51
CA VAL A 59 -7.10 13.21 8.95
C VAL A 59 -7.90 12.76 7.72
N SER A 60 -8.20 11.46 7.63
CA SER A 60 -9.04 10.93 6.56
C SER A 60 -10.38 11.68 6.59
N GLN A 61 -10.72 12.34 5.48
CA GLN A 61 -11.98 13.06 5.36
C GLN A 61 -13.17 12.11 5.13
N GLY A 62 -12.94 10.80 5.10
CA GLY A 62 -13.93 9.82 4.68
C GLY A 62 -14.26 10.04 3.21
N ALA A 63 -15.56 10.08 2.92
CA ALA A 63 -16.09 10.37 1.59
C ALA A 63 -15.62 11.75 1.08
N PHE A 64 -15.10 11.79 -0.15
CA PHE A 64 -14.67 12.99 -0.84
C PHE A 64 -15.32 13.08 -2.22
N CYS A 65 -16.39 13.87 -2.30
CA CYS A 65 -17.05 14.16 -3.57
C CYS A 65 -16.13 14.96 -4.51
N GLY A 66 -15.95 14.45 -5.72
CA GLY A 66 -15.09 15.02 -6.77
C GLY A 66 -13.87 14.15 -7.09
N ASN A 67 -13.70 12.98 -6.47
CA ASN A 67 -12.64 12.01 -6.81
C ASN A 67 -13.10 10.93 -7.82
N LYS A 68 -14.35 10.99 -8.27
CA LYS A 68 -14.99 10.03 -9.19
C LYS A 68 -15.21 8.64 -8.59
N ILE A 69 -15.25 8.56 -7.27
CA ILE A 69 -15.59 7.35 -6.53
C ILE A 69 -16.88 7.67 -5.79
N VAL A 70 -17.94 6.91 -6.04
CA VAL A 70 -19.18 7.07 -5.26
C VAL A 70 -18.94 6.48 -3.87
N GLU A 71 -18.86 7.34 -2.88
CA GLU A 71 -18.63 6.96 -1.48
C GLU A 71 -19.93 6.94 -0.66
N GLU A 72 -19.86 6.52 0.60
CA GLU A 72 -21.05 6.40 1.45
C GLU A 72 -21.70 7.79 1.65
N GLY A 73 -22.99 7.89 1.31
CA GLY A 73 -23.74 9.15 1.36
C GLY A 73 -23.77 9.92 0.05
N GLU A 74 -23.10 9.43 -1.00
CA GLU A 74 -23.10 10.05 -2.34
C GLU A 74 -24.00 9.26 -3.31
N GLU A 75 -24.82 9.99 -4.09
CA GLU A 75 -25.63 9.38 -5.15
C GLU A 75 -24.85 9.22 -6.46
N CYS A 76 -23.88 10.11 -6.68
CA CYS A 76 -22.99 10.12 -7.83
C CYS A 76 -21.72 10.92 -7.51
N ASP A 77 -20.66 10.64 -8.27
CA ASP A 77 -19.46 11.47 -8.29
C ASP A 77 -18.93 11.55 -9.73
N CYS A 78 -19.12 12.71 -10.38
CA CYS A 78 -18.65 12.95 -11.74
C CYS A 78 -17.20 13.46 -11.81
N GLY A 79 -16.63 13.86 -10.67
CA GLY A 79 -15.40 14.65 -10.59
C GLY A 79 -15.63 16.15 -10.66
#